data_AF-A0A7C2E6F8-F1
#
_entry.id   AF-A0A7C2E6F8-F1
#
_cell.length_a   1.000
_cell.length_b   1.000
_cell.length_c   1.000
_cell.angle_alpha   90.00
_cell.angle_beta   90.00
_cell.angle_gamma   90.00
#
_symmetry.space_group_name_H-M   'P 1'
#
loop_
_entity.id
_entity.type
_entity.pdbx_description
1 polymer ?
#
loop_
_entity_poly.entity_id
_entity_poly.type
_entity_poly.pdbx_seq_one_letter_code
_entity_poly.pdbx_strand_id
1 'polypeptide(L)'
;NDKPHESPWVVTLPLALLAIPSVLIGFFAIHPLVGGEFFNGVIFTNLEAHPGLEAAMHHAHDAMAMGLHAFVTLPFWLAAAGVALAWFFYMKAPHIPAAIKQKFSGVHTLLENKYYMDELYFAVFAKGSRALGTFFWKVGDMLLIDGLLVNGSARLVGSVSRAVRKLQTGFIYSYAAVMIIGVLVLMTYWFKPLILR
;
A
#
# COMPACT_ATOMS: atom_id res chain seq x y z
N ASN A 1 36.36 20.30 16.12
CA ASN A 1 37.20 21.02 15.14
C ASN A 1 36.63 20.83 13.74
N ASP A 2 35.35 21.08 13.55
CA ASP A 2 34.74 20.93 12.22
C ASP A 2 34.60 22.32 11.63
N LYS A 3 35.69 22.79 11.00
CA LYS A 3 35.58 23.93 10.10
C LYS A 3 34.66 23.47 8.97
N PRO A 4 33.58 24.20 8.65
CA PRO A 4 32.78 23.92 7.47
C PRO A 4 33.73 23.85 6.27
N HIS A 5 33.77 22.69 5.64
CA HIS A 5 34.56 22.48 4.43
C HIS A 5 33.60 22.13 3.30
N GLU A 6 34.01 22.49 2.09
CA GLU A 6 33.25 22.13 0.90
C GLU A 6 33.12 20.62 0.77
N SER A 7 32.02 20.21 0.13
CA SER A 7 31.81 18.80 -0.20
C SER A 7 32.89 18.32 -1.19
N PRO A 8 33.30 17.04 -1.14
CA PRO A 8 34.23 16.48 -2.13
C PRO A 8 33.68 16.63 -3.55
N TRP A 9 34.58 16.69 -4.54
CA TRP A 9 34.25 16.83 -5.95
C TRP A 9 33.22 15.82 -6.48
N VAL A 10 33.18 14.62 -5.89
CA VAL A 10 32.22 13.56 -6.22
C VAL A 10 30.77 13.97 -5.94
N VAL A 11 30.55 14.92 -5.03
CA VAL A 11 29.21 15.47 -4.70
C VAL A 11 28.96 16.80 -5.42
N THR A 12 29.94 17.70 -5.43
CA THR A 12 29.77 19.04 -6.01
C THR A 12 29.58 19.02 -7.52
N LEU A 13 30.29 18.12 -8.22
CA LEU A 13 30.22 18.02 -9.68
C LEU A 13 28.83 17.58 -10.17
N PRO A 14 28.20 16.51 -9.63
CA PRO A 14 26.82 16.19 -9.98
C PRO A 14 25.82 17.30 -9.68
N LEU A 15 25.95 17.99 -8.53
CA LEU A 15 25.04 19.09 -8.17
C LEU A 15 25.16 20.26 -9.15
N ALA A 16 26.39 20.65 -9.52
CA ALA A 16 26.62 21.70 -10.51
C ALA A 16 26.11 21.28 -11.90
N LEU A 17 26.34 20.02 -12.28
CA LEU A 17 25.89 19.46 -13.55
C LEU A 17 24.37 19.30 -13.63
N LEU A 18 23.65 19.23 -12.51
CA LEU A 18 22.19 19.33 -12.48
C LEU A 18 21.71 20.78 -12.55
N ALA A 19 22.38 21.70 -11.84
CA ALA A 19 21.98 23.10 -11.80
C ALA A 19 22.07 23.80 -13.18
N ILE A 20 23.14 23.53 -13.95
CA ILE A 20 23.35 24.18 -15.25
C ILE A 20 22.22 23.85 -16.25
N PRO A 21 21.89 22.57 -16.53
CA PRO A 21 20.76 22.22 -17.39
C PRO A 21 19.42 22.69 -16.85
N SER A 22 19.19 22.68 -15.52
CA SER A 22 17.94 23.20 -14.95
C SER A 22 17.69 24.66 -15.33
N VAL A 23 18.71 25.50 -15.28
CA VAL A 23 18.61 26.91 -15.69
C VAL A 23 18.46 27.03 -17.20
N LEU A 24 19.26 26.30 -17.99
CA LEU A 24 19.23 26.39 -19.45
C LEU A 24 17.90 25.89 -20.03
N ILE A 25 17.42 24.73 -19.58
CA ILE A 25 16.13 24.18 -20.02
C ILE A 25 14.99 25.09 -19.55
N GLY A 26 15.03 25.59 -18.32
CA GLY A 26 14.03 26.55 -17.83
C GLY A 26 13.97 27.82 -18.70
N PHE A 27 15.11 28.32 -19.17
CA PHE A 27 15.18 29.50 -20.03
C PHE A 27 14.73 29.21 -21.48
N PHE A 28 15.24 28.16 -22.11
CA PHE A 28 14.97 27.87 -23.53
C PHE A 28 13.65 27.13 -23.78
N ALA A 29 13.24 26.25 -22.87
CA ALA A 29 12.13 25.35 -23.11
C ALA A 29 10.78 25.92 -22.65
N ILE A 30 10.74 26.96 -21.82
CA ILE A 30 9.48 27.38 -21.20
C ILE A 30 8.39 27.80 -22.19
N HIS A 31 8.74 28.57 -23.22
CA HIS A 31 7.79 28.96 -24.25
C HIS A 31 7.36 27.78 -25.14
N PRO A 32 8.28 27.00 -25.79
CA PRO A 32 7.86 25.89 -26.64
C PRO A 32 7.12 24.78 -25.87
N LEU A 33 7.43 24.57 -24.58
CA LEU A 33 6.83 23.52 -23.75
C LEU A 33 5.42 23.88 -23.25
N VAL A 34 5.21 25.15 -22.85
CA VAL A 34 3.95 25.58 -22.23
C VAL A 34 2.99 26.20 -23.25
N GLY A 35 3.47 27.11 -24.11
CA GLY A 35 2.62 27.85 -25.06
C GLY A 35 2.87 27.50 -26.52
N GLY A 36 3.80 26.59 -26.81
CA GLY A 36 4.20 26.22 -28.17
C GLY A 36 3.84 24.80 -28.56
N GLU A 37 4.43 24.36 -29.67
CA GLU A 37 4.06 23.13 -30.38
C GLU A 37 4.81 21.88 -29.88
N PHE A 38 5.56 21.94 -28.76
CA PHE A 38 6.48 20.87 -28.37
C PHE A 38 5.79 19.50 -28.18
N PHE A 39 4.53 19.51 -27.72
CA PHE A 39 3.74 18.30 -27.51
C PHE A 39 2.72 18.01 -28.63
N ASN A 40 2.74 18.78 -29.71
CA ASN A 40 1.72 18.66 -30.75
C ASN A 40 1.82 17.31 -31.46
N GLY A 41 0.68 16.63 -31.56
CA GLY A 41 0.58 15.28 -32.09
C GLY A 41 0.97 14.15 -31.13
N VAL A 42 1.45 14.48 -29.91
CA VAL A 42 1.81 13.49 -28.86
C VAL A 42 0.81 13.52 -27.72
N ILE A 43 0.40 14.72 -27.29
CA ILE A 43 -0.59 14.92 -26.23
C ILE A 43 -1.79 15.66 -26.83
N PHE A 44 -2.99 15.12 -26.62
CA PHE A 44 -4.23 15.80 -26.98
C PHE A 44 -4.73 16.61 -25.77
N THR A 45 -4.76 17.94 -25.89
CA THR A 45 -5.30 18.84 -24.87
C THR A 45 -6.60 19.46 -25.36
N ASN A 46 -7.71 19.14 -24.70
CA ASN A 46 -9.00 19.80 -24.97
C ASN A 46 -9.05 21.14 -24.22
N LEU A 47 -8.79 22.24 -24.93
CA LEU A 47 -8.77 23.59 -24.35
C LEU A 47 -10.17 24.08 -23.94
N GLU A 48 -11.24 23.65 -24.63
CA GLU A 48 -12.62 23.99 -24.27
C GLU A 48 -13.02 23.43 -22.90
N ALA A 49 -12.55 22.22 -22.57
CA ALA A 49 -12.76 21.60 -21.26
C ALA A 49 -11.85 22.19 -20.17
N HIS A 50 -10.79 22.93 -20.54
CA HIS A 50 -9.75 23.41 -19.65
C HIS A 50 -9.39 24.90 -19.90
N PRO A 51 -10.32 25.84 -19.67
CA PRO A 51 -10.10 27.26 -19.95
C PRO A 51 -8.96 27.88 -19.13
N GLY A 52 -8.66 27.34 -17.95
CA GLY A 52 -7.52 27.78 -17.14
C GLY A 52 -6.16 27.43 -17.77
N LEU A 53 -6.09 26.31 -18.51
CA LEU A 53 -4.90 25.94 -19.26
C LEU A 53 -4.71 26.87 -20.47
N GLU A 54 -5.78 27.12 -21.22
CA GLU A 54 -5.77 28.06 -22.34
C GLU A 54 -5.30 29.46 -21.90
N ALA A 55 -5.85 29.99 -20.80
CA ALA A 55 -5.39 31.24 -20.22
C ALA A 55 -3.91 31.21 -19.83
N ALA A 56 -3.42 30.11 -19.22
CA ALA A 56 -2.01 29.98 -18.88
C ALA A 56 -1.09 29.94 -20.12
N MET A 57 -1.51 29.27 -21.19
CA MET A 57 -0.78 29.23 -22.46
C MET A 57 -0.66 30.62 -23.10
N HIS A 58 -1.72 31.43 -23.04
CA HIS A 58 -1.68 32.81 -23.55
C HIS A 58 -0.74 33.74 -22.79
N HIS A 59 -0.49 33.47 -21.50
CA HIS A 59 0.45 34.23 -20.68
C HIS A 59 1.88 33.65 -20.71
N ALA A 60 2.09 32.52 -21.40
CA ALA A 60 3.40 31.88 -21.54
C ALA A 60 4.22 32.57 -22.64
N HIS A 61 4.92 33.64 -22.25
CA HIS A 61 5.80 34.40 -23.13
C HIS A 61 7.25 33.90 -23.08
N ASP A 62 8.14 34.62 -23.76
CA ASP A 62 9.59 34.44 -23.66
C ASP A 62 10.07 34.48 -22.20
N ALA A 63 11.09 33.69 -21.87
CA ALA A 63 11.62 33.58 -20.51
C ALA A 63 12.04 34.93 -19.92
N MET A 64 12.62 35.83 -20.73
CA MET A 64 13.03 37.15 -20.27
C MET A 64 11.82 38.04 -19.95
N ALA A 65 10.79 38.00 -20.79
CA ALA A 65 9.56 38.76 -20.56
C ALA A 65 8.82 38.28 -19.30
N MET A 66 8.73 36.96 -19.09
CA MET A 66 8.13 36.41 -17.86
C MET A 66 8.95 36.72 -16.61
N GLY A 67 10.28 36.65 -16.70
CA GLY A 67 11.18 37.00 -15.60
C GLY A 67 11.04 38.46 -15.16
N LEU A 68 10.92 39.39 -16.11
CA LEU A 68 10.67 40.80 -15.83
C LEU A 68 9.26 41.03 -15.29
N HIS A 69 8.26 40.36 -15.87
CA HIS A 69 6.87 40.45 -15.41
C HIS A 69 6.72 39.93 -13.98
N ALA A 70 7.50 38.93 -13.56
CA ALA A 70 7.45 38.40 -12.19
C ALA A 70 7.53 39.50 -11.12
N PHE A 71 8.40 40.51 -11.30
CA PHE A 71 8.58 41.61 -10.34
C PHE A 71 7.34 42.49 -10.14
N VAL A 72 6.38 42.51 -11.06
CA VAL A 72 5.13 43.25 -10.90
C VAL A 72 3.98 42.37 -10.37
N THR A 73 4.18 41.05 -10.32
CA THR A 73 3.15 40.11 -9.89
C THR A 73 3.14 39.89 -8.38
N LEU A 74 1.95 39.71 -7.81
CA LEU A 74 1.80 39.39 -6.38
C LEU A 74 2.50 38.08 -5.95
N PRO A 75 2.44 36.97 -6.71
CA PRO A 75 3.09 35.72 -6.33
C PRO A 75 4.60 35.84 -6.08
N PHE A 76 5.30 36.64 -6.88
CA PHE A 76 6.73 36.90 -6.67
C PHE A 76 6.99 37.57 -5.31
N TRP A 77 6.25 38.63 -5.00
CA TRP A 77 6.40 39.35 -3.73
C TRP A 77 5.98 38.53 -2.52
N LEU A 78 4.95 37.69 -2.65
CA LEU A 78 4.55 36.75 -1.60
C LEU A 78 5.66 35.71 -1.32
N ALA A 79 6.27 35.15 -2.36
CA ALA A 79 7.39 34.22 -2.21
C ALA A 79 8.62 34.92 -1.59
N ALA A 80 8.98 36.12 -2.07
CA ALA A 80 10.08 36.91 -1.53
C ALA A 80 9.85 37.29 -0.06
N ALA A 81 8.63 37.69 0.29
CA ALA A 81 8.23 37.98 1.67
C ALA A 81 8.33 36.73 2.56
N GLY A 82 7.95 35.55 2.04
CA GLY A 82 8.11 34.28 2.75
C GLY A 82 9.56 33.97 3.08
N VAL A 83 10.48 34.14 2.11
CA VAL A 83 11.93 33.97 2.33
C VAL A 83 12.47 34.98 3.33
N ALA A 84 12.10 36.25 3.20
CA ALA A 84 12.53 37.31 4.12
C ALA A 84 12.02 37.07 5.56
N LEU A 85 10.77 36.63 5.71
CA LEU A 85 10.18 36.29 7.00
C LEU A 85 10.89 35.09 7.62
N ALA A 86 11.16 34.04 6.85
CA ALA A 86 11.89 32.86 7.31
C ALA A 86 13.30 33.25 7.79
N TRP A 87 14.04 34.03 6.99
CA TRP A 87 15.34 34.56 7.40
C TRP A 87 15.26 35.34 8.72
N PHE A 88 14.29 36.25 8.84
CA PHE A 88 14.12 37.05 10.05
C PHE A 88 13.79 36.17 11.27
N PHE A 89 12.84 35.25 11.14
CA PHE A 89 12.42 34.36 12.21
C PHE A 89 13.52 33.41 12.67
N TYR A 90 14.33 32.86 11.76
CA TYR A 90 15.34 31.86 12.12
C TYR A 90 16.73 32.45 12.40
N MET A 91 17.10 33.59 11.80
CA MET A 91 18.43 34.20 12.01
C MET A 91 18.43 35.40 12.97
N LYS A 92 17.34 36.17 13.04
CA LYS A 92 17.30 37.42 13.84
C LYS A 92 16.42 37.31 15.09
N ALA A 93 15.26 36.67 15.00
CA ALA A 93 14.30 36.58 16.09
C ALA A 93 13.73 35.15 16.31
N PRO A 94 14.54 34.16 16.73
CA PRO A 94 14.10 32.77 16.94
C PRO A 94 13.03 32.59 18.01
N HIS A 95 12.85 33.58 18.90
CA HIS A 95 11.81 33.57 19.92
C HIS A 95 10.39 33.67 19.32
N ILE A 96 10.23 34.21 18.12
CA ILE A 96 8.91 34.39 17.48
C ILE A 96 8.32 33.03 17.07
N PRO A 97 9.02 32.16 16.29
CA PRO A 97 8.55 30.80 16.02
C PRO A 97 8.25 29.99 17.28
N ALA A 98 9.08 30.12 18.33
CA ALA A 98 8.87 29.43 19.60
C ALA A 98 7.56 29.88 20.28
N ALA A 99 7.27 31.18 20.30
CA ALA A 99 6.02 31.72 20.83
C ALA A 99 4.80 31.28 19.99
N ILE A 100 4.93 31.24 18.66
CA ILE A 100 3.87 30.74 17.76
C ILE A 100 3.59 29.26 18.04
N LYS A 101 4.64 28.43 18.17
CA LYS A 101 4.51 27.01 18.53
C LYS A 101 3.79 26.83 19.87
N GLN A 102 4.09 27.66 20.87
CA GLN A 102 3.45 27.56 22.18
C GLN A 102 1.96 27.91 22.13
N LYS A 103 1.58 28.96 21.37
CA LYS A 103 0.18 29.39 21.23
C LYS A 103 -0.65 28.49 20.33
N PHE A 104 -0.06 27.97 19.25
CA PHE A 104 -0.72 27.12 18.24
C PHE A 104 -0.19 25.68 18.29
N SER A 105 0.05 25.15 19.49
CA SER A 105 0.67 23.84 19.68
C SER A 105 -0.11 22.71 19.01
N GLY A 106 -1.45 22.76 18.99
CA GLY A 106 -2.28 21.76 18.31
C GLY A 106 -2.07 21.74 16.79
N VAL A 107 -2.11 22.90 16.13
CA VAL A 107 -1.87 23.02 14.68
C VAL A 107 -0.43 22.68 14.35
N HIS A 108 0.53 23.15 15.15
CA HIS A 108 1.94 22.81 14.99
C HIS A 108 2.15 21.30 15.07
N THR A 109 1.57 20.64 16.07
CA THR A 109 1.70 19.18 16.26
C THR A 109 1.05 18.42 15.10
N LEU A 110 -0.09 18.88 14.58
CA LEU A 110 -0.72 18.28 13.41
C LEU A 110 0.19 18.36 12.17
N LEU A 111 0.76 19.53 11.89
CA LEU A 111 1.66 19.75 10.75
C LEU A 111 3.00 19.01 10.92
N GLU A 112 3.55 18.99 12.13
CA GLU A 112 4.79 18.29 12.48
C GLU A 112 4.65 16.78 12.30
N ASN A 113 3.48 16.22 12.63
CA ASN A 113 3.14 14.82 12.38
C ASN A 113 2.57 14.59 10.97
N LYS A 114 2.76 15.50 10.01
CA LYS A 114 2.30 15.36 8.61
C LYS A 114 0.82 14.96 8.50
N TYR A 115 -0.03 15.57 9.31
CA TYR A 115 -1.46 15.25 9.41
C TYR A 115 -1.80 13.83 9.90
N TYR A 116 -0.86 13.15 10.54
CA TYR A 116 -0.97 11.76 11.01
C TYR A 116 -1.31 10.74 9.91
N MET A 117 -1.03 11.08 8.64
CA MET A 117 -1.34 10.21 7.50
C MET A 117 -0.48 8.94 7.52
N ASP A 118 0.77 9.06 7.96
CA ASP A 118 1.71 7.94 8.09
C ASP A 118 1.20 6.94 9.16
N GLU A 119 0.78 7.44 10.32
CA GLU A 119 0.25 6.64 11.43
C GLU A 119 -1.08 5.98 11.08
N LEU A 120 -1.98 6.73 10.42
CA LEU A 120 -3.24 6.19 9.93
C LEU A 120 -2.99 5.07 8.93
N TYR A 121 -2.07 5.28 7.99
CA TYR A 121 -1.75 4.27 6.99
C TYR A 121 -1.20 2.99 7.65
N PHE A 122 -0.26 3.15 8.57
CA PHE A 122 0.33 2.02 9.29
C PHE A 122 -0.70 1.31 10.19
N ALA A 123 -1.52 2.06 10.92
CA ALA A 123 -2.50 1.49 11.84
C ALA A 123 -3.65 0.78 11.13
N VAL A 124 -4.13 1.34 10.02
CA VAL A 124 -5.28 0.79 9.29
C VAL A 124 -4.82 -0.24 8.26
N PHE A 125 -3.96 0.14 7.32
CA PHE A 125 -3.63 -0.74 6.19
C PHE A 125 -2.56 -1.76 6.57
N ALA A 126 -1.44 -1.36 7.16
CA ALA A 126 -0.35 -2.29 7.46
C ALA A 126 -0.74 -3.28 8.57
N LYS A 127 -1.23 -2.80 9.72
CA LYS A 127 -1.68 -3.69 10.80
C LYS A 127 -2.97 -4.44 10.44
N GLY A 128 -3.91 -3.79 9.77
CA GLY A 128 -5.17 -4.42 9.35
C GLY A 128 -4.94 -5.57 8.38
N SER A 129 -4.11 -5.37 7.34
CA SER A 129 -3.77 -6.45 6.39
C SER A 129 -3.03 -7.60 7.08
N ARG A 130 -2.09 -7.31 7.98
CA ARG A 130 -1.39 -8.34 8.76
C ARG A 130 -2.34 -9.12 9.68
N ALA A 131 -3.27 -8.44 10.33
CA ALA A 131 -4.26 -9.08 11.20
C ALA A 131 -5.20 -9.99 10.41
N LEU A 132 -5.70 -9.51 9.26
CA LEU A 132 -6.53 -10.31 8.34
C LEU A 132 -5.75 -11.53 7.83
N GLY A 133 -4.51 -11.37 7.38
CA GLY A 133 -3.67 -12.48 6.95
C GLY A 133 -3.45 -13.51 8.07
N THR A 134 -3.19 -13.03 9.29
CA THR A 134 -3.03 -13.91 10.47
C THR A 134 -4.32 -14.64 10.81
N PHE A 135 -5.47 -13.99 10.67
CA PHE A 135 -6.78 -14.61 10.89
C PHE A 135 -7.04 -15.73 9.88
N PHE A 136 -6.86 -15.47 8.59
CA PHE A 136 -7.05 -16.49 7.55
C PHE A 136 -6.09 -17.67 7.71
N TRP A 137 -4.83 -17.42 8.09
CA TRP A 137 -3.88 -18.49 8.37
C TRP A 137 -4.28 -19.34 9.58
N LYS A 138 -4.53 -18.71 10.75
CA LYS A 138 -4.78 -19.47 11.98
C LYS A 138 -6.16 -20.12 12.01
N VAL A 139 -7.18 -19.40 11.56
CA VAL A 139 -8.57 -19.87 11.62
C VAL A 139 -8.94 -20.67 10.39
N GLY A 140 -8.61 -20.15 9.20
CA GLY A 140 -8.91 -20.83 7.95
C GLY A 140 -8.09 -22.11 7.80
N ASP A 141 -6.77 -21.96 7.74
CA ASP A 141 -5.89 -23.07 7.39
C ASP A 141 -5.66 -24.04 8.56
N MET A 142 -5.02 -23.57 9.64
CA MET A 142 -4.65 -24.44 10.76
C MET A 142 -5.86 -25.08 11.47
N LEU A 143 -6.94 -24.32 11.69
CA LEU A 143 -8.06 -24.79 12.49
C LEU A 143 -9.12 -25.52 11.67
N LEU A 144 -9.60 -24.93 10.56
CA LEU A 144 -10.65 -25.55 9.76
C LEU A 144 -10.10 -26.61 8.81
N ILE A 145 -9.05 -26.32 8.04
CA ILE A 145 -8.53 -27.28 7.06
C ILE A 145 -7.74 -28.37 7.77
N ASP A 146 -6.63 -28.03 8.42
CA ASP A 146 -5.76 -29.01 9.05
C ASP A 146 -6.42 -29.67 10.26
N GLY A 147 -7.03 -28.88 11.14
CA GLY A 147 -7.65 -29.36 12.36
C GLY A 147 -8.90 -30.19 12.11
N LEU A 148 -9.89 -29.60 11.46
CA LEU A 148 -11.23 -30.19 11.34
C LEU A 148 -11.36 -31.14 10.15
N LEU A 149 -10.91 -30.75 8.96
CA LEU A 149 -11.06 -31.60 7.77
C LEU A 149 -10.02 -32.72 7.73
N VAL A 150 -8.73 -32.40 7.82
CA VAL A 150 -7.66 -33.40 7.66
C VAL A 150 -7.51 -34.26 8.92
N ASN A 151 -7.17 -33.65 10.06
CA ASN A 151 -6.94 -34.40 11.29
C ASN A 151 -8.25 -34.96 11.87
N GLY A 152 -9.37 -34.24 11.71
CA GLY A 152 -10.68 -34.72 12.14
C GLY A 152 -11.11 -35.99 11.38
N SER A 153 -10.98 -36.01 10.06
CA SER A 153 -11.28 -37.21 9.26
C SER A 153 -10.35 -38.37 9.61
N ALA A 154 -9.05 -38.13 9.75
CA ALA A 154 -8.09 -39.16 10.17
C ALA A 154 -8.42 -39.75 11.55
N ARG A 155 -8.80 -38.91 12.52
CA ARG A 155 -9.23 -39.35 13.86
C ARG A 155 -10.53 -40.15 13.82
N LEU A 156 -11.46 -39.77 12.95
CA LEU A 156 -12.72 -40.49 12.77
C LEU A 156 -12.46 -41.89 12.20
N VAL A 157 -11.70 -41.98 11.11
CA VAL A 157 -11.31 -43.26 10.51
C VAL A 157 -10.58 -44.13 11.53
N GLY A 158 -9.57 -43.57 12.22
CA GLY A 158 -8.84 -44.31 13.26
C GLY A 158 -9.71 -44.77 14.43
N SER A 159 -10.78 -44.03 14.77
CA SER A 159 -11.73 -44.43 15.81
C SER A 159 -12.65 -45.55 15.35
N VAL A 160 -13.14 -45.48 14.12
CA VAL A 160 -13.90 -46.57 13.48
C VAL A 160 -13.03 -47.82 13.37
N SER A 161 -11.80 -47.73 12.89
CA SER A 161 -10.87 -48.87 12.81
C SER A 161 -10.61 -49.50 14.18
N ARG A 162 -10.47 -48.70 15.25
CA ARG A 162 -10.32 -49.21 16.62
C ARG A 162 -11.58 -49.93 17.11
N ALA A 163 -12.76 -49.44 16.77
CA ALA A 163 -14.01 -50.12 17.10
C ALA A 163 -14.14 -51.45 16.33
N VAL A 164 -13.91 -51.44 15.02
CA VAL A 164 -13.95 -52.64 14.16
C VAL A 164 -12.92 -53.68 14.61
N ARG A 165 -11.72 -53.25 15.05
CA ARG A 165 -10.68 -54.17 15.56
C ARG A 165 -11.17 -54.99 16.76
N LYS A 166 -12.04 -54.45 17.60
CA LYS A 166 -12.59 -55.19 18.76
C LYS A 166 -13.54 -56.33 18.34
N LEU A 167 -14.10 -56.29 17.13
CA LEU A 167 -14.92 -57.37 16.58
C LEU A 167 -14.08 -58.58 16.17
N GLN A 168 -12.76 -58.42 15.98
CA GLN A 168 -11.85 -59.54 15.78
C GLN A 168 -11.37 -60.06 17.15
N THR A 169 -12.03 -61.10 17.64
CA THR A 169 -11.79 -61.69 18.96
C THR A 169 -10.68 -62.75 18.98
N GLY A 170 -10.25 -63.26 17.80
CA GLY A 170 -9.23 -64.29 17.68
C GLY A 170 -9.72 -65.72 17.98
N PHE A 171 -10.98 -65.89 18.38
CA PHE A 171 -11.56 -67.20 18.68
C PHE A 171 -12.28 -67.80 17.46
N ILE A 172 -11.93 -69.04 17.11
CA ILE A 172 -12.43 -69.75 15.92
C ILE A 172 -13.97 -69.84 15.90
N TYR A 173 -14.60 -70.07 17.06
CA TYR A 173 -16.06 -70.19 17.17
C TYR A 173 -16.80 -68.89 16.82
N SER A 174 -16.23 -67.72 17.16
CA SER A 174 -16.80 -66.43 16.79
C SER A 174 -16.81 -66.23 15.26
N TYR A 175 -15.74 -66.63 14.58
CA TYR A 175 -15.68 -66.56 13.11
C TYR A 175 -16.66 -67.53 12.45
N ALA A 176 -16.77 -68.76 12.95
CA ALA A 176 -17.72 -69.74 12.42
C ALA A 176 -19.18 -69.25 12.52
N ALA A 177 -19.56 -68.66 13.66
CA ALA A 177 -20.90 -68.08 13.84
C ALA A 177 -21.18 -66.94 12.85
N VAL A 178 -20.22 -66.02 12.66
CA VAL A 178 -20.35 -64.92 11.69
C VAL A 178 -20.47 -65.44 10.25
N MET A 179 -19.71 -66.47 9.88
CA MET A 179 -19.82 -67.07 8.54
C MET A 179 -21.20 -67.69 8.29
N ILE A 180 -21.76 -68.44 9.25
CA ILE A 180 -23.08 -69.05 9.12
C ILE A 180 -24.17 -67.96 8.98
N ILE A 181 -24.11 -66.93 9.84
CA ILE A 181 -25.03 -65.78 9.76
C ILE A 181 -24.88 -65.07 8.41
N GLY A 182 -23.65 -64.85 7.95
CA GLY A 182 -23.36 -64.22 6.67
C GLY A 182 -23.96 -64.98 5.49
N VAL A 183 -23.79 -66.31 5.45
CA VAL A 183 -24.38 -67.18 4.43
C VAL A 183 -25.91 -67.12 4.47
N LEU A 184 -26.52 -67.24 5.65
CA LEU A 184 -27.97 -67.14 5.81
C LEU A 184 -28.50 -65.80 5.27
N VAL A 185 -27.89 -64.68 5.66
CA VAL A 185 -28.28 -63.34 5.18
C VAL A 185 -28.14 -63.23 3.66
N LEU A 186 -27.02 -63.70 3.09
CA LEU A 186 -26.79 -63.70 1.65
C LEU A 186 -27.83 -64.54 0.91
N MET A 187 -28.14 -65.74 1.40
CA MET A 187 -29.16 -66.60 0.81
C MET A 187 -30.55 -65.96 0.92
N THR A 188 -30.91 -65.40 2.07
CA THR A 188 -32.20 -64.71 2.24
C THR A 188 -32.31 -63.50 1.31
N TYR A 189 -31.23 -62.73 1.12
CA TYR A 189 -31.22 -61.58 0.22
C TYR A 189 -31.27 -62.00 -1.26
N TRP A 190 -30.49 -63.01 -1.65
CA TRP A 190 -30.39 -63.48 -3.03
C TRP A 190 -31.67 -64.19 -3.49
N PHE A 191 -32.22 -65.05 -2.65
CA PHE A 191 -33.47 -65.78 -2.92
C PHE A 191 -34.72 -65.01 -2.50
N LYS A 192 -34.57 -63.76 -2.01
CA LYS A 192 -35.67 -62.86 -1.67
C LYS A 192 -36.78 -62.78 -2.73
N PRO A 193 -36.50 -62.72 -4.05
CA PRO A 193 -37.56 -62.69 -5.08
C PRO A 193 -38.28 -64.03 -5.26
N LEU A 194 -37.70 -65.14 -4.79
CA LEU A 194 -38.30 -66.48 -4.82
C LEU A 194 -39.07 -66.78 -3.51
N ILE A 195 -38.63 -66.19 -2.40
CA ILE A 195 -39.19 -66.38 -1.04
C ILE A 195 -40.35 -65.41 -0.75
N LEU A 196 -40.34 -64.20 -1.33
CA LEU A 196 -41.39 -63.18 -1.16
C LEU A 196 -42.42 -63.17 -2.31
N ARG A 197 -42.50 -64.26 -3.08
CA ARG A 197 -43.66 -64.59 -3.93
C ARG A 197 -44.55 -65.55 -3.17
#